data_AF-A0A4V2WM69-F1
#
_entry.id   AF-A0A4V2WM69-F1
#
_cell.length_a   1.000
_cell.length_b   1.000
_cell.length_c   1.000
_cell.angle_alpha   90.00
_cell.angle_beta   90.00
_cell.angle_gamma   90.00
#
_symmetry.space_group_name_H-M   'P 1'
#
loop_
_entity.id
_entity.type
_entity.pdbx_description
1 polymer ?
#
loop_
_entity_poly.entity_id
_entity_poly.type
_entity_poly.pdbx_seq_one_letter_code
_entity_poly.pdbx_strand_id
1 'polypeptide(L)'
;MDDSEDTAPAGLPESAAWFVVISHGREAQARVVAGLDGVRAALAPILRAVAPQGLPDGAEDLLAALGDPGPWRRHGIGDGRPYWHLWLPLGDGSVAVQRLTVPPEPGQAGAGAAAIRQAMRPIEAELRSLAAELALLARQEPRG
;
A
#
# COMPACT_ATOMS: atom_id res chain seq x y z
N MET A 1 -13.78 28.97 11.93
CA MET A 1 -13.73 27.51 12.14
C MET A 1 -14.74 26.96 11.18
N ASP A 2 -14.26 26.46 10.06
CA ASP A 2 -15.11 25.89 9.03
C ASP A 2 -15.15 24.39 9.30
N ASP A 3 -16.29 23.92 9.81
CA ASP A 3 -16.62 22.52 9.96
C ASP A 3 -16.79 21.93 8.55
N SER A 4 -15.67 21.67 7.88
CA SER A 4 -15.68 20.85 6.67
C SER A 4 -15.96 19.42 7.10
N GLU A 5 -17.25 19.08 7.10
CA GLU A 5 -17.76 17.72 7.28
C GLU A 5 -16.87 16.74 6.51
N ASP A 6 -16.26 15.85 7.30
CA ASP A 6 -15.48 14.68 6.92
C ASP A 6 -16.40 13.65 6.25
N THR A 7 -17.00 14.07 5.14
CA THR A 7 -17.98 13.26 4.43
C THR A 7 -17.20 12.36 3.50
N ALA A 8 -17.09 11.07 3.85
CA ALA A 8 -16.77 10.05 2.87
C ALA A 8 -17.69 10.26 1.65
N PRO A 9 -17.18 10.22 0.41
CA PRO A 9 -17.99 10.59 -0.74
C PRO A 9 -19.26 9.73 -0.77
N ALA A 10 -20.40 10.40 -0.65
CA ALA A 10 -21.71 9.79 -0.83
C ALA A 10 -21.74 9.16 -2.24
N GLY A 11 -21.85 7.84 -2.29
CA GLY A 11 -21.98 7.06 -3.51
C GLY A 11 -20.65 6.55 -4.08
N LEU A 12 -20.18 5.39 -3.59
CA LEU A 12 -19.14 4.63 -4.27
C LEU A 12 -19.70 3.34 -4.89
N PRO A 13 -20.16 3.36 -6.17
CA PRO A 13 -20.35 2.14 -6.92
C PRO A 13 -19.00 1.60 -7.41
N GLU A 14 -18.75 0.33 -7.07
CA GLU A 14 -17.45 -0.33 -6.84
C GLU A 14 -16.69 -0.87 -8.08
N SER A 15 -17.16 -0.65 -9.31
CA SER A 15 -16.61 -1.38 -10.49
C SER A 15 -15.72 -0.56 -11.43
N ALA A 16 -15.81 0.78 -11.43
CA ALA A 16 -15.06 1.66 -12.36
C ALA A 16 -13.90 2.44 -11.70
N ALA A 17 -13.74 2.34 -10.38
CA ALA A 17 -12.64 2.98 -9.67
C ALA A 17 -11.32 2.26 -9.90
N TRP A 18 -10.23 3.01 -9.94
CA TRP A 18 -8.88 2.45 -10.02
C TRP A 18 -8.22 2.46 -8.66
N PHE A 19 -7.43 1.41 -8.39
CA PHE A 19 -6.75 1.22 -7.12
C PHE A 19 -5.28 0.89 -7.34
N VAL A 20 -4.45 1.27 -6.39
CA VAL A 20 -3.08 0.80 -6.26
C VAL A 20 -3.02 -0.13 -5.06
N VAL A 21 -2.58 -1.35 -5.27
CA VAL A 21 -2.29 -2.32 -4.21
C VAL A 21 -0.78 -2.39 -4.06
N ILE A 22 -0.28 -2.05 -2.88
CA ILE A 22 1.14 -2.03 -2.54
C ILE A 22 1.35 -3.06 -1.44
N SER A 23 2.20 -4.06 -1.68
CA SER A 23 2.73 -4.91 -0.61
C SER A 23 4.16 -4.50 -0.31
N HIS A 24 4.45 -4.41 0.99
CA HIS A 24 5.78 -4.29 1.55
C HIS A 24 6.11 -5.60 2.25
N GLY A 25 7.38 -5.99 2.23
CA GLY A 25 7.86 -7.24 2.83
C GLY A 25 8.75 -8.00 1.86
N ARG A 26 8.82 -9.33 2.04
CA ARG A 26 9.74 -10.21 1.30
C ARG A 26 9.53 -10.22 -0.21
N GLU A 27 8.29 -10.01 -0.66
CA GLU A 27 7.93 -9.80 -2.06
C GLU A 27 7.23 -8.44 -2.23
N ALA A 28 8.02 -7.36 -2.12
CA ALA A 28 7.51 -6.01 -2.31
C ALA A 28 7.05 -5.79 -3.76
N GLN A 29 5.82 -5.34 -3.94
CA GLN A 29 5.24 -5.07 -5.26
C GLN A 29 4.17 -3.97 -5.18
N ALA A 30 3.98 -3.27 -6.30
CA ALA A 30 2.87 -2.33 -6.49
C ALA A 30 2.12 -2.70 -7.77
N ARG A 31 0.79 -2.74 -7.72
CA ARG A 31 -0.07 -3.08 -8.85
C ARG A 31 -1.21 -2.09 -8.96
N VAL A 32 -1.50 -1.66 -10.18
CA VAL A 32 -2.69 -0.86 -10.48
C VAL A 32 -3.79 -1.80 -10.97
N VAL A 33 -4.96 -1.74 -10.35
CA VAL A 33 -6.09 -2.63 -10.63
C VAL A 33 -7.39 -1.85 -10.78
N ALA A 34 -8.29 -2.36 -11.61
CA ALA A 34 -9.62 -1.80 -11.78
C ALA A 34 -10.62 -2.51 -10.86
N GLY A 35 -11.46 -1.72 -10.18
CA GLY A 35 -12.53 -2.19 -9.31
C GLY A 35 -12.05 -2.91 -8.05
N LEU A 36 -12.97 -3.14 -7.13
CA LEU A 36 -12.68 -3.91 -5.91
C LEU A 36 -12.40 -5.38 -6.21
N ASP A 37 -12.98 -5.96 -7.27
CA ASP A 37 -12.66 -7.32 -7.69
C ASP A 37 -11.18 -7.47 -8.08
N GLY A 38 -10.63 -6.46 -8.77
CA GLY A 38 -9.20 -6.40 -9.07
C GLY A 38 -8.35 -6.31 -7.81
N VAL A 39 -8.79 -5.55 -6.80
CA VAL A 39 -8.11 -5.48 -5.50
C VAL A 39 -8.13 -6.85 -4.80
N ARG A 40 -9.30 -7.51 -4.73
CA ARG A 40 -9.44 -8.85 -4.13
C ARG A 40 -8.54 -9.87 -4.82
N ALA A 41 -8.51 -9.86 -6.15
CA ALA A 41 -7.64 -10.74 -6.95
C ALA A 41 -6.14 -10.48 -6.71
N ALA A 42 -5.74 -9.22 -6.51
CA ALA A 42 -4.36 -8.84 -6.20
C ALA A 42 -3.95 -9.20 -4.76
N LEU A 43 -4.87 -9.09 -3.79
CA LEU A 43 -4.63 -9.42 -2.38
C LEU A 43 -4.56 -10.92 -2.11
N ALA A 44 -5.39 -11.72 -2.78
CA ALA A 44 -5.48 -13.16 -2.55
C ALA A 44 -4.12 -13.89 -2.54
N PRO A 45 -3.21 -13.72 -3.52
CA PRO A 45 -1.91 -14.38 -3.48
C PRO A 45 -1.01 -13.87 -2.33
N ILE A 46 -1.08 -12.58 -1.99
CA ILE A 46 -0.28 -11.98 -0.90
C ILE A 46 -0.71 -12.58 0.44
N LEU A 47 -2.03 -12.60 0.70
CA LEU A 47 -2.58 -13.14 1.94
C LEU A 47 -2.29 -14.64 2.10
N ARG A 48 -2.36 -15.42 1.01
CA ARG A 48 -1.97 -16.85 1.01
C ARG A 48 -0.49 -17.07 1.32
N ALA A 49 0.39 -16.21 0.82
CA ALA A 49 1.83 -16.33 1.04
C ALA A 49 2.20 -16.08 2.51
N VAL A 50 1.52 -15.14 3.17
CA VAL A 50 1.76 -14.82 4.58
C VAL A 50 1.10 -15.84 5.52
N ALA A 51 0.03 -16.49 5.06
CA ALA A 51 -0.84 -17.25 5.94
C ALA A 51 -1.34 -18.55 5.26
N PRO A 52 -0.44 -19.50 4.97
CA PRO A 52 -0.77 -20.73 4.23
C PRO A 52 -1.72 -21.68 4.98
N GLN A 53 -1.93 -21.49 6.29
CA GLN A 53 -2.81 -22.30 7.13
C GLN A 53 -4.07 -21.57 7.63
N GLY A 54 -4.31 -20.33 7.20
CA GLY A 54 -5.44 -19.51 7.64
C GLY A 54 -5.10 -18.03 7.57
N LEU A 55 -6.09 -17.15 7.37
CA LEU A 55 -5.87 -15.72 7.23
C LEU A 55 -5.28 -15.11 8.52
N PRO A 56 -4.39 -14.10 8.42
CA PRO A 56 -3.91 -13.39 9.60
C PRO A 56 -5.05 -12.58 10.22
N ASP A 57 -4.99 -12.38 11.54
CA ASP A 57 -5.94 -11.55 12.27
C ASP A 57 -6.09 -10.17 11.58
N GLY A 58 -7.33 -9.78 11.28
CA GLY A 58 -7.66 -8.52 10.58
C GLY A 58 -7.67 -8.59 9.05
N ALA A 59 -7.30 -9.70 8.41
CA ALA A 59 -7.41 -9.83 6.95
C ALA A 59 -8.84 -10.06 6.45
N GLU A 60 -9.69 -10.76 7.23
CA GLU A 60 -11.12 -10.83 6.94
C GLU A 60 -11.78 -9.47 7.08
N ASP A 61 -11.43 -8.73 8.14
CA ASP A 61 -11.88 -7.35 8.35
C ASP A 61 -11.41 -6.44 7.22
N LEU A 62 -10.20 -6.61 6.71
CA LEU A 62 -9.71 -5.88 5.53
C LEU A 62 -10.57 -6.17 4.29
N LEU A 63 -10.85 -7.45 4.01
CA LEU A 63 -11.63 -7.86 2.85
C LEU A 63 -13.09 -7.41 2.94
N ALA A 64 -13.64 -7.33 4.14
CA ALA A 64 -14.94 -6.73 4.42
C ALA A 64 -14.90 -5.19 4.26
N ALA A 65 -13.86 -4.55 4.80
CA ALA A 65 -13.60 -3.12 4.74
C ALA A 65 -13.40 -2.57 3.32
N LEU A 66 -13.05 -3.40 2.34
CA LEU A 66 -12.91 -2.96 0.96
C LEU A 66 -14.20 -2.34 0.39
N GLY A 67 -15.37 -2.85 0.79
CA GLY A 67 -16.67 -2.31 0.38
C GLY A 67 -17.30 -1.34 1.37
N ASP A 68 -16.70 -1.16 2.55
CA ASP A 68 -17.17 -0.22 3.58
C ASP A 68 -16.31 1.05 3.52
N PRO A 69 -16.88 2.26 3.33
CA PRO A 69 -16.13 3.50 3.35
C PRO A 69 -15.59 3.90 4.75
N GLY A 70 -16.18 3.45 5.85
CA GLY A 70 -15.80 3.84 7.22
C GLY A 70 -14.33 3.59 7.64
N PRO A 71 -13.71 2.45 7.31
CA PRO A 71 -12.32 2.17 7.64
C PRO A 71 -11.30 2.87 6.75
N TRP A 72 -11.71 3.45 5.61
CA TRP A 72 -10.77 4.15 4.74
C TRP A 72 -10.33 5.47 5.39
N ARG A 73 -9.03 5.75 5.31
CA ARG A 73 -8.48 7.03 5.78
C ARG A 73 -8.14 7.90 4.58
N ARG A 74 -8.53 9.16 4.66
CA ARG A 74 -8.15 10.17 3.67
C ARG A 74 -6.74 10.65 3.96
N HIS A 75 -5.85 10.51 2.98
CA HIS A 75 -4.49 11.00 3.03
C HIS A 75 -4.18 11.87 1.80
N GLY A 76 -3.14 12.70 1.92
CA GLY A 76 -2.74 13.65 0.88
C GLY A 76 -2.98 15.10 1.29
N ILE A 77 -1.98 15.70 1.93
CA ILE A 77 -1.76 17.15 1.90
C ILE A 77 -0.28 17.31 1.51
N GLY A 78 0.03 17.21 0.22
CA GLY A 78 1.42 17.31 -0.24
C GLY A 78 1.56 17.45 -1.75
N ASP A 79 0.81 16.67 -2.52
CA ASP A 79 0.66 16.80 -3.99
C ASP A 79 -0.69 17.43 -4.39
N GLY A 80 -1.51 17.81 -3.39
CA GLY A 80 -2.78 18.51 -3.53
C GLY A 80 -3.99 17.62 -3.85
N ARG A 81 -3.85 16.29 -3.93
CA ARG A 81 -4.96 15.41 -4.34
C ARG A 81 -5.32 14.43 -3.22
N PRO A 82 -6.58 14.44 -2.73
CA PRO A 82 -7.00 13.50 -1.69
C PRO A 82 -7.02 12.08 -2.28
N TYR A 83 -6.41 11.12 -1.59
CA TYR A 83 -6.60 9.70 -1.88
C TYR A 83 -7.07 8.98 -0.62
N TRP A 84 -7.79 7.88 -0.81
CA TRP A 84 -8.25 7.04 0.29
C TRP A 84 -7.34 5.84 0.38
N HIS A 85 -6.88 5.51 1.59
CA HIS A 85 -6.10 4.31 1.80
C HIS A 85 -6.74 3.38 2.84
N LEU A 86 -6.38 2.12 2.73
CA LEU A 86 -6.64 1.07 3.69
C LEU A 86 -5.33 0.32 3.92
N TRP A 87 -4.93 0.15 5.18
CA TRP A 87 -3.64 -0.43 5.56
C TRP A 87 -3.84 -1.67 6.42
N LEU A 88 -3.11 -2.74 6.09
CA LEU A 88 -3.08 -3.99 6.85
C LEU A 88 -1.63 -4.32 7.22
N PRO A 89 -1.28 -4.37 8.52
CA PRO A 89 -0.02 -4.97 8.93
C PRO A 89 -0.03 -6.48 8.65
N LEU A 90 1.09 -7.00 8.14
CA LEU A 90 1.35 -8.42 7.94
C LEU A 90 2.58 -8.80 8.77
N GLY A 91 2.75 -10.08 9.10
CA GLY A 91 3.79 -10.52 10.04
C GLY A 91 5.20 -9.97 9.76
N ASP A 92 5.64 -9.99 8.49
CA ASP A 92 6.93 -9.46 8.04
C ASP A 92 6.80 -8.26 7.09
N GLY A 93 5.65 -7.58 7.09
CA GLY A 93 5.39 -6.54 6.11
C GLY A 93 4.06 -5.81 6.28
N SER A 94 3.53 -5.29 5.18
CA SER A 94 2.20 -4.71 5.18
C SER A 94 1.63 -4.68 3.77
N VAL A 95 0.32 -4.52 3.69
CA VAL A 95 -0.35 -4.18 2.45
C VAL A 95 -1.10 -2.87 2.61
N ALA A 96 -0.98 -2.01 1.62
CA ALA A 96 -1.78 -0.81 1.48
C ALA A 96 -2.61 -0.90 0.20
N VAL A 97 -3.89 -0.57 0.29
CA VAL A 97 -4.77 -0.35 -0.85
C VAL A 97 -5.06 1.13 -0.92
N GLN A 98 -4.84 1.75 -2.07
CA GLN A 98 -5.09 3.17 -2.30
C GLN A 98 -6.08 3.32 -3.44
N ARG A 99 -7.15 4.08 -3.24
CA ARG A 99 -8.08 4.43 -4.32
C ARG A 99 -7.60 5.68 -5.03
N LEU A 100 -7.45 5.58 -6.35
CA LEU A 100 -7.09 6.70 -7.21
C LEU A 100 -8.32 7.58 -7.47
N THR A 101 -8.10 8.89 -7.48
CA THR A 101 -9.14 9.88 -7.83
C THR A 101 -9.26 10.12 -9.33
N VAL A 102 -8.29 9.64 -10.11
CA VAL A 102 -8.24 9.76 -11.57
C VAL A 102 -7.82 8.40 -12.14
N PRO A 103 -8.43 7.94 -13.24
CA PRO A 103 -7.96 6.74 -13.93
C PRO A 103 -6.50 6.89 -14.40
N PRO A 104 -5.71 5.81 -14.41
CA PRO A 104 -4.37 5.82 -14.98
C PRO A 104 -4.44 6.02 -16.51
N GLU A 105 -3.54 6.83 -17.05
CA GLU A 105 -3.41 7.02 -18.50
C GLU A 105 -2.99 5.69 -19.18
N PRO A 106 -3.67 5.27 -20.28
CA PRO A 106 -3.30 4.07 -21.02
C PRO A 106 -1.87 4.20 -21.55
N GLY A 107 -1.01 3.25 -21.17
CA GLY A 107 0.41 3.20 -21.59
C GLY A 107 1.42 3.75 -20.57
N GLN A 108 1.00 4.44 -19.50
CA GLN A 108 1.93 4.93 -18.47
C GLN A 108 2.27 3.92 -17.37
N ALA A 109 1.44 2.89 -17.16
CA ALA A 109 1.64 1.92 -16.08
C ALA A 109 3.00 1.17 -16.18
N GLY A 110 3.48 0.91 -17.39
CA GLY A 110 4.79 0.27 -17.62
C GLY A 110 5.98 1.23 -17.57
N ALA A 111 5.85 2.40 -18.21
CA ALA A 111 6.91 3.40 -18.32
C ALA A 111 7.17 4.11 -16.97
N GLY A 112 6.10 4.45 -16.25
CA GLY A 112 6.21 5.08 -14.92
C GLY A 112 6.87 4.16 -13.90
N ALA A 113 6.51 2.86 -13.89
CA ALA A 113 7.08 1.90 -12.95
C ALA A 113 8.59 1.67 -13.16
N ALA A 114 9.07 1.72 -14.40
CA ALA A 114 10.50 1.61 -14.71
C ALA A 114 11.26 2.87 -14.27
N ALA A 115 10.71 4.06 -14.55
CA ALA A 115 11.29 5.33 -14.14
C ALA A 115 11.34 5.47 -12.60
N ILE A 116 10.27 5.08 -11.89
CA ILE A 116 10.22 5.08 -10.43
C ILE A 116 11.23 4.09 -9.86
N ARG A 117 11.29 2.86 -10.38
CA ARG A 117 12.32 1.88 -9.96
C ARG A 117 13.73 2.41 -10.18
N GLN A 118 13.97 3.08 -11.31
CA GLN A 118 15.26 3.72 -11.57
C GLN A 118 15.57 4.83 -10.56
N ALA A 119 14.59 5.68 -10.22
CA ALA A 119 14.73 6.75 -9.24
C ALA A 119 14.91 6.25 -7.80
N MET A 120 14.37 5.06 -7.46
CA MET A 120 14.48 4.46 -6.13
C MET A 120 15.82 3.76 -5.86
N ARG A 121 16.53 3.30 -6.89
CA ARG A 121 17.81 2.56 -6.74
C ARG A 121 18.85 3.27 -5.85
N PRO A 122 19.09 4.59 -5.98
CA PRO A 122 20.04 5.28 -5.12
C PRO A 122 19.61 5.28 -3.65
N ILE A 123 18.31 5.45 -3.37
CA ILE A 123 17.77 5.46 -2.01
C ILE A 123 17.89 4.07 -1.38
N GLU A 124 17.58 3.01 -2.13
CA GLU A 124 17.76 1.63 -1.66
C GLU A 124 19.22 1.29 -1.36
N ALA A 125 20.16 1.84 -2.12
CA ALA A 125 21.59 1.67 -1.87
C ALA A 125 22.01 2.37 -0.56
N GLU A 126 21.55 3.61 -0.36
CA GLU A 126 21.83 4.40 0.84
C GLU A 126 21.27 3.72 2.10
N LEU A 127 20.02 3.27 2.04
CA LEU A 127 19.38 2.54 3.15
C LEU A 127 20.11 1.24 3.48
N ARG A 128 20.65 0.53 2.47
CA ARG A 128 21.47 -0.67 2.69
C ARG A 128 22.80 -0.33 3.36
N SER A 129 23.44 0.78 2.98
CA SER A 129 24.67 1.25 3.61
C SER A 129 24.42 1.56 5.09
N LEU A 130 23.40 2.38 5.36
CA LEU A 130 23.00 2.74 6.73
C LEU A 130 22.66 1.50 7.58
N ALA A 131 21.92 0.54 7.02
CA ALA A 131 21.61 -0.70 7.72
C ALA A 131 22.88 -1.51 8.06
N ALA A 132 23.87 -1.55 7.17
CA ALA A 132 25.14 -2.23 7.41
C ALA A 132 25.97 -1.52 8.48
N GLU A 133 26.01 -0.19 8.46
CA GLU A 133 26.68 0.64 9.48
C GLU A 133 26.06 0.44 10.86
N LEU A 134 24.72 0.48 10.97
CA LEU A 134 24.00 0.20 12.21
C LEU A 134 24.29 -1.21 12.73
N ALA A 135 24.33 -2.21 11.85
CA ALA A 135 24.67 -3.58 12.24
C ALA A 135 26.11 -3.73 12.72
N LEU A 136 27.05 -2.95 12.18
CA LEU A 136 28.43 -2.91 12.64
C LEU A 136 28.53 -2.28 14.03
N LEU A 137 27.85 -1.15 14.24
CA LEU A 137 27.81 -0.45 15.53
C LEU A 137 27.20 -1.31 16.63
N ALA A 138 26.08 -1.98 16.36
CA ALA A 138 25.43 -2.89 17.31
C ALA A 138 26.31 -4.08 17.73
N ARG A 139 27.30 -4.46 16.91
CA ARG A 139 28.28 -5.53 17.24
C ARG A 139 29.49 -5.02 18.00
N GLN A 140 29.72 -3.70 18.00
CA GLN A 140 30.83 -3.03 18.67
C GLN A 140 30.45 -2.49 20.05
N GLU A 141 29.16 -2.52 20.42
CA GLU A 141 28.76 -2.27 21.81
C GLU A 141 29.40 -3.32 22.73
N PRO A 142 30.19 -2.92 23.73
CA PRO A 142 30.70 -3.86 24.72
C PRO A 142 29.50 -4.40 25.51
N ARG A 143 29.41 -5.72 25.62
CA ARG A 143 28.53 -6.36 26.61
C ARG A 143 29.03 -5.96 27.99
N GLY A 144 28.47 -4.88 28.52
CA GLY A 144 28.53 -4.55 29.95
C GLY A 144 27.78 -5.58 30.76
#